data_AF-A0A7C5TDQ3-F1
#
_entry.id   AF-A0A7C5TDQ3-F1
#
_cell.length_a   1.000
_cell.length_b   1.000
_cell.length_c   1.000
_cell.angle_alpha   90.00
_cell.angle_beta   90.00
_cell.angle_gamma   90.00
#
_symmetry.space_group_name_H-M   'P 1'
#
loop_
_entity.id
_entity.type
_entity.pdbx_description
1 polymer ?
#
loop_
_entity_poly.entity_id
_entity_poly.type
_entity_poly.pdbx_seq_one_letter_code
_entity_poly.pdbx_strand_id
1 'polypeptide(L)'
;MPEGLIFVLKIYYHKSELKALEIDENSLKIYYWNEEKHEWLPLESVINKDEGYVKAVVDHLTYFALIGEPQPDVWQTPIPLWITLVITLILLLTCVAVYITSRKR
;
A
#
# COMPACT_ATOMS: atom_id res chain seq x y z
N MET A 1 -25.61 17.95 15.54
CA MET A 1 -25.03 16.61 15.78
C MET A 1 -26.09 15.62 15.36
N PRO A 2 -25.80 14.60 14.52
CA PRO A 2 -26.82 13.60 14.21
C PRO A 2 -27.12 12.80 15.48
N GLU A 3 -28.40 12.61 15.78
CA GLU A 3 -28.93 11.87 16.94
C GLU A 3 -28.87 10.35 16.71
N GLY A 4 -27.67 9.82 16.45
CA GLY A 4 -27.44 8.40 16.21
C GLY A 4 -26.31 7.85 17.07
N LEU A 5 -26.38 6.56 17.42
CA LEU A 5 -25.27 5.85 18.05
C LEU A 5 -24.10 5.78 17.06
N ILE A 6 -23.04 6.53 17.36
CA ILE A 6 -21.79 6.50 16.60
C ILE A 6 -20.81 5.60 17.36
N PHE A 7 -20.45 4.47 16.77
CA PHE A 7 -19.44 3.56 17.32
C PHE A 7 -18.10 3.77 16.66
N VAL A 8 -17.03 3.51 17.42
CA VAL A 8 -15.67 3.49 16.89
C VAL A 8 -15.20 2.04 16.84
N LEU A 9 -15.04 1.51 15.63
CA LEU A 9 -14.46 0.20 15.41
C LEU A 9 -12.94 0.35 15.25
N LYS A 10 -12.17 -0.40 16.04
CA LYS A 10 -10.72 -0.53 15.89
C LYS A 10 -10.38 -2.01 15.69
N ILE A 11 -9.76 -2.34 14.57
CA ILE A 11 -9.23 -3.69 14.31
C ILE A 11 -7.71 -3.62 14.39
N TYR A 12 -7.15 -4.29 15.41
CA TYR A 12 -5.71 -4.38 15.61
C TYR A 12 -5.14 -5.52 14.75
N TYR A 13 -3.90 -5.33 14.30
CA TYR A 13 -3.17 -6.31 13.50
C TYR A 13 -1.69 -6.33 13.91
N HIS A 14 -1.01 -7.45 13.67
CA HIS A 14 0.43 -7.52 13.84
C HIS A 14 1.16 -7.38 12.51
N LYS A 15 2.19 -6.52 12.47
CA LYS A 15 3.03 -6.33 11.28
C LYS A 15 3.70 -7.63 10.79
N SER A 16 3.97 -8.56 11.70
CA SER A 16 4.50 -9.89 11.36
C SER A 16 3.52 -10.73 10.55
N GLU A 17 2.22 -10.62 10.83
CA GLU A 17 1.17 -11.35 10.10
C GLU A 17 1.00 -10.77 8.70
N LEU A 18 0.97 -9.43 8.57
CA LEU A 18 0.93 -8.78 7.27
C LEU A 18 2.11 -9.18 6.39
N LYS A 19 3.32 -9.25 6.98
CA LYS A 19 4.52 -9.70 6.27
C LYS A 19 4.43 -11.16 5.85
N ALA A 20 3.91 -12.05 6.71
CA ALA A 20 3.75 -13.46 6.41
C ALA A 20 2.70 -13.71 5.31
N LEU A 21 1.70 -12.84 5.21
CA LEU A 21 0.64 -12.89 4.19
C LEU A 21 0.97 -12.04 2.94
N GLU A 22 2.14 -11.40 2.91
CA GLU A 22 2.55 -10.49 1.84
C GLU A 22 1.51 -9.38 1.56
N ILE A 23 0.88 -8.82 2.60
CA ILE A 23 -0.12 -7.75 2.50
C ILE A 23 0.57 -6.38 2.64
N ASP A 24 0.18 -5.41 1.81
CA ASP A 24 0.59 -4.02 1.96
C ASP A 24 -0.19 -3.34 3.10
N GLU A 25 0.52 -2.90 4.14
CA GLU A 25 -0.09 -2.18 5.26
C GLU A 25 -0.84 -0.91 4.81
N ASN A 26 -0.41 -0.26 3.72
CA ASN A 26 -1.08 0.94 3.20
C ASN A 26 -2.45 0.67 2.57
N SER A 27 -2.69 -0.56 2.15
CA SER A 27 -3.92 -0.97 1.49
C SER A 27 -5.05 -1.32 2.48
N LEU A 28 -4.71 -1.44 3.77
CA LEU A 28 -5.64 -1.91 4.79
C LEU A 28 -6.85 -0.99 4.94
N LYS A 29 -8.03 -1.57 4.82
CA LYS A 29 -9.30 -0.85 4.95
C LYS A 29 -10.35 -1.72 5.61
N ILE A 30 -11.20 -1.09 6.42
CA ILE A 30 -12.34 -1.80 7.01
C ILE A 30 -13.48 -1.82 5.98
N TYR A 31 -14.07 -3.00 5.79
CA TYR A 31 -15.25 -3.23 4.99
C TYR A 31 -16.41 -3.67 5.88
N TYR A 32 -17.62 -3.39 5.45
CA TYR A 32 -18.84 -3.91 6.05
C TYR A 32 -19.60 -4.76 5.03
N TRP A 33 -20.26 -5.82 5.51
CA TRP A 33 -21.13 -6.61 4.66
C TRP A 33 -22.45 -5.88 4.44
N ASN A 34 -22.77 -5.59 3.18
CA ASN A 34 -24.05 -5.04 2.78
C ASN A 34 -25.00 -6.19 2.42
N GLU A 35 -26.00 -6.46 3.26
CA GLU A 35 -26.95 -7.56 3.06
C GLU A 35 -27.85 -7.35 1.84
N GLU A 36 -28.19 -6.10 1.49
CA GLU A 36 -29.04 -5.81 0.34
C GLU A 36 -28.31 -6.14 -0.98
N LYS A 37 -27.04 -5.74 -1.06
CA LYS A 37 -26.21 -5.92 -2.26
C LYS A 37 -25.44 -7.23 -2.29
N HIS A 38 -25.40 -7.97 -1.18
CA HIS A 38 -24.63 -9.20 -1.01
C HIS A 38 -23.14 -8.99 -1.36
N GLU A 39 -22.57 -7.88 -0.92
CA GLU A 39 -21.18 -7.52 -1.19
C GLU A 39 -20.51 -6.81 -0.01
N TRP A 40 -19.17 -6.88 0.03
CA TRP A 40 -18.36 -6.11 0.97
C TRP A 40 -18.18 -4.69 0.45
N LEU A 41 -18.64 -3.70 1.23
CA LEU A 41 -18.48 -2.29 0.90
C LEU A 41 -17.40 -1.64 1.78
N PRO A 42 -16.52 -0.81 1.20
CA PRO A 42 -15.47 -0.16 1.97
C PRO A 42 -16.03 0.95 2.87
N LEU A 43 -15.49 1.06 4.07
CA LEU A 43 -15.71 2.20 4.97
C LEU A 43 -14.58 3.21 4.86
N GLU A 44 -14.92 4.48 5.10
CA GLU A 44 -13.90 5.49 5.37
C GLU A 44 -13.20 5.12 6.68
N SER A 45 -11.91 4.77 6.57
CA SER A 45 -11.13 4.29 7.70
C SER A 45 -9.72 4.84 7.66
N VAL A 46 -9.10 4.94 8.84
CA VAL A 46 -7.79 5.54 9.05
C VAL A 46 -6.86 4.50 9.66
N ILE A 47 -5.72 4.28 9.01
CA ILE A 47 -4.67 3.36 9.48
C ILE A 47 -3.78 4.11 10.48
N ASN A 48 -3.54 3.50 11.64
CA ASN A 48 -2.50 3.90 12.59
C ASN A 48 -1.42 2.82 12.58
N LYS A 49 -0.32 3.07 11.85
CA LYS A 49 0.79 2.12 11.71
C LYS A 49 1.69 2.07 12.94
N ASP A 50 1.66 3.09 13.79
CA ASP A 50 2.48 3.15 15.00
C ASP A 50 1.89 2.23 16.06
N GLU A 51 0.56 2.26 16.21
CA GLU A 51 -0.19 1.44 17.16
C GLU A 51 -0.72 0.13 16.55
N GLY A 52 -0.65 -0.05 15.23
CA GLY A 52 -1.03 -1.29 14.54
C GLY A 52 -2.53 -1.54 14.52
N TYR A 53 -3.33 -0.55 14.12
CA TYR A 53 -4.77 -0.74 13.94
C TYR A 53 -5.34 0.10 12.80
N VAL A 54 -6.51 -0.31 12.30
CA VAL A 54 -7.36 0.52 11.44
C VAL A 54 -8.60 0.93 12.23
N LYS A 55 -8.97 2.22 12.17
CA LYS A 55 -10.17 2.76 12.83
C LYS A 55 -11.20 3.22 11.81
N ALA A 56 -12.46 2.95 12.07
CA ALA A 56 -13.59 3.51 11.33
C ALA A 56 -14.68 3.99 12.30
N VAL A 57 -15.43 4.99 11.86
CA VAL A 57 -16.65 5.44 12.53
C VAL A 57 -17.81 4.73 11.86
N VAL A 58 -18.67 4.05 12.63
CA VAL A 58 -19.82 3.29 12.11
C VAL A 58 -21.09 3.68 12.85
N ASP A 59 -22.21 3.62 12.14
CA ASP A 59 -23.55 4.00 12.60
C ASP A 59 -24.54 2.81 12.64
N HIS A 60 -24.06 1.60 12.32
CA HIS A 60 -24.84 0.38 12.29
C HIS A 60 -23.99 -0.82 12.73
N LEU A 61 -24.67 -1.95 13.02
CA LEU A 61 -24.03 -3.22 13.35
C LEU A 61 -24.28 -4.21 12.22
N THR A 62 -23.21 -4.84 11.74
CA THR A 62 -23.20 -5.86 10.70
C THR A 62 -21.88 -6.64 10.82
N TYR A 63 -21.56 -7.49 9.86
CA TYR A 63 -20.25 -8.09 9.72
C TYR A 63 -19.24 -7.07 9.23
N PHE A 64 -18.09 -7.02 9.89
CA PHE A 64 -16.95 -6.19 9.49
C PHE A 64 -15.74 -7.05 9.20
N ALA A 65 -14.92 -6.64 8.24
CA ALA A 65 -13.67 -7.29 7.90
C ALA A 65 -12.57 -6.25 7.68
N LEU A 66 -11.34 -6.58 8.08
CA LEU A 66 -10.15 -5.85 7.67
C LEU A 66 -9.60 -6.53 6.42
N ILE A 67 -9.56 -5.80 5.30
CA ILE A 67 -9.09 -6.32 4.01
C ILE A 67 -7.89 -5.49 3.55
N GLY A 68 -6.88 -6.15 3.02
CA GLY A 68 -5.72 -5.53 2.39
C GLY A 68 -5.39 -6.21 1.07
N GLU A 69 -4.68 -5.48 0.21
CA GLU A 69 -4.15 -5.94 -1.06
C GLU A 69 -2.75 -6.54 -0.87
N PRO A 70 -2.36 -7.51 -1.71
CA PRO A 70 -0.99 -8.00 -1.74
C PRO A 70 0.02 -6.88 -1.99
N GLN A 71 1.23 -7.04 -1.48
CA GLN A 71 2.33 -6.13 -1.80
C GLN A 71 2.60 -6.14 -3.30
N PRO A 72 2.80 -4.96 -3.92
CA PRO A 72 3.08 -4.89 -5.34
C PRO A 72 4.38 -5.60 -5.68
N ASP A 73 4.35 -6.46 -6.69
CA ASP A 73 5.55 -7.11 -7.21
C ASP A 73 6.50 -6.04 -7.80
N VAL A 74 7.71 -5.97 -7.26
CA VAL A 74 8.76 -5.03 -7.68
C VAL A 74 9.04 -5.16 -9.18
N TRP A 75 8.92 -6.37 -9.74
CA TRP A 75 9.15 -6.62 -11.17
C TRP A 75 8.03 -6.10 -12.08
N GLN A 76 6.85 -5.79 -11.52
CA GLN A 76 5.73 -5.22 -12.26
C GLN A 76 5.55 -3.72 -12.07
N THR A 77 6.28 -3.11 -11.11
CA THR A 77 6.27 -1.65 -10.95
C THR A 77 7.07 -0.97 -12.07
N PRO A 78 6.50 0.06 -12.76
CA PRO A 78 7.24 0.79 -13.77
C PRO A 78 8.43 1.50 -13.14
N ILE A 79 9.62 1.27 -13.69
CA ILE A 79 10.87 1.86 -13.18
C ILE A 79 10.75 3.39 -13.21
N PRO A 80 10.93 4.08 -12.06
CA PRO A 80 10.92 5.53 -12.02
C PRO A 80 11.92 6.15 -13.00
N LEU A 81 11.51 7.24 -13.68
CA LEU A 81 12.33 7.90 -14.71
C LEU A 81 13.72 8.35 -14.22
N TRP A 82 13.87 8.66 -12.93
CA TRP A 82 15.18 9.07 -12.40
C TRP A 82 16.17 7.89 -12.36
N ILE A 83 15.70 6.65 -12.14
CA ILE A 83 16.56 5.46 -12.18
C ILE A 83 17.04 5.22 -13.62
N THR A 84 16.16 5.37 -14.61
CA THR A 84 16.55 5.22 -16.02
C THR A 84 17.53 6.32 -16.45
N LEU A 85 17.35 7.56 -15.96
CA LEU A 85 18.30 8.66 -16.20
C LEU A 85 19.67 8.40 -15.55
N VAL A 86 19.72 7.86 -14.33
CA VAL A 86 21.00 7.53 -13.67
C VAL A 86 21.72 6.39 -14.41
N ILE A 87 20.99 5.33 -14.79
CA ILE A 87 21.58 4.20 -15.53
C ILE A 87 22.13 4.67 -16.89
N THR A 88 21.36 5.48 -17.62
CA THR A 88 21.81 6.00 -18.93
C THR A 88 23.00 6.93 -18.78
N LEU A 89 23.04 7.80 -17.77
CA LEU A 89 24.19 8.67 -17.50
C LEU A 89 25.46 7.86 -17.17
N ILE A 90 25.36 6.83 -16.33
CA ILE A 90 26.50 5.96 -15.99
C ILE A 90 27.02 5.24 -17.24
N LEU A 91 26.13 4.69 -18.07
CA LEU A 91 26.51 4.03 -19.33
C LEU A 91 27.18 5.00 -20.31
N LEU A 92 26.70 6.25 -20.38
CA LEU A 92 27.29 7.26 -21.26
C LEU A 92 28.69 7.67 -20.77
N LEU A 93 28.88 7.83 -19.45
CA LEU A 93 30.17 8.12 -18.84
C LEU A 93 31.18 6.99 -19.05
N THR A 94 30.79 5.72 -18.90
CA THR A 94 31.69 4.59 -19.15
C THR A 94 32.03 4.46 -20.64
N CYS A 95 31.07 4.63 -21.54
CA CYS A 95 31.32 4.67 -22.98
C CYS A 95 32.29 5.79 -23.37
N VAL A 96 32.12 7.00 -22.82
CA VAL A 96 33.02 8.13 -23.07
C VAL A 96 34.42 7.85 -22.51
N ALA A 97 34.52 7.30 -21.30
CA ALA A 97 35.81 6.95 -20.72
C ALA A 97 36.54 5.89 -21.57
N VAL A 98 35.83 4.84 -21.99
CA VAL A 98 36.37 3.80 -22.89
C VAL A 98 36.83 4.42 -24.20
N TYR A 99 36.01 5.25 -24.84
CA TYR A 99 36.35 5.94 -26.09
C TYR A 99 37.59 6.83 -25.98
N ILE A 100 37.71 7.60 -24.89
CA ILE A 100 38.89 8.43 -24.63
C ILE A 100 40.14 7.56 -24.43
N THR A 101 40.03 6.44 -23.70
CA THR A 101 41.16 5.52 -23.50
C THR A 101 41.55 4.79 -24.78
N SER A 102 40.59 4.40 -25.62
CA SER A 102 40.87 3.71 -26.90
C SER A 102 41.46 4.64 -27.95
N ARG A 103 41.17 5.95 -27.88
CA ARG A 103 41.74 6.96 -28.79
C ARG A 103 43.16 7.42 -28.40
N LYS A 104 43.53 7.26 -27.12
CA LYS A 104 44.86 7.61 -26.59
C LYS A 104 45.89 6.48 -26.73
N ARG A 105 45.48 5.26 -27.07
CA ARG A 105 46.34 4.16 -27.50
C ARG A 105 46.47 4.17 -29.02
#